data_AF-A0A6I6WNV9-F1
#
_entry.id   AF-A0A6I6WNV9-F1
#
_cell.length_a   1.000
_cell.length_b   1.000
_cell.length_c   1.000
_cell.angle_alpha   90.00
_cell.angle_beta   90.00
_cell.angle_gamma   90.00
#
_symmetry.space_group_name_H-M   'P 1'
#
loop_
_entity.id
_entity.type
_entity.pdbx_description
1 polymer ?
#
loop_
_entity_poly.entity_id
_entity_poly.type
_entity_poly.pdbx_seq_one_letter_code
_entity_poly.pdbx_strand_id
1 'polypeptide(L)'
;MSEDSGDAPEPRGTVRFDDACADTAEKPGSKRVALRIDYGTTRDAPAGTSGAPPQPRTACARVDTRASAAETLAAVAEPLRYNTDSLLCAIDGYPAKGCGERSSGKSDGDDTSSGGHDDAAADGNSGKDTGDKDTGGMSGGLGLTAGIAGVAVLGAAALWQARRRKR
;
A
#
# COMPACT_ATOMS: atom_id res chain seq x y z
N MET A 1 -2.02 -17.02 -12.89
CA MET A 1 -0.76 -16.39 -13.34
C MET A 1 -1.19 -15.08 -13.97
N SER A 2 -0.80 -13.95 -13.39
CA SER A 2 -1.21 -12.64 -13.92
C SER A 2 -0.67 -12.48 -15.34
N GLU A 3 -1.43 -11.84 -16.22
CA GLU A 3 -1.12 -11.70 -17.64
C GLU A 3 0.25 -11.03 -17.89
N ASP A 4 0.75 -10.23 -16.94
CA ASP A 4 2.04 -9.52 -17.03
C ASP A 4 3.22 -10.21 -16.33
N SER A 5 3.07 -11.46 -15.87
CA SER A 5 4.14 -12.11 -15.07
C SER A 5 5.41 -12.40 -15.87
N GLY A 6 5.31 -12.48 -17.21
CA GLY A 6 6.45 -12.72 -18.11
C GLY A 6 7.29 -11.48 -18.39
N ASP A 7 6.71 -10.29 -18.25
CA ASP A 7 7.35 -9.00 -18.55
C ASP A 7 7.87 -8.29 -17.28
N ALA A 8 7.74 -8.94 -16.12
CA ALA A 8 8.25 -8.41 -14.87
C ALA A 8 9.79 -8.38 -14.87
N PRO A 9 10.43 -7.28 -14.43
CA PRO A 9 11.88 -7.22 -14.33
C PRO A 9 12.40 -8.29 -13.36
N GLU A 10 13.44 -8.99 -13.77
CA GLU A 10 14.10 -9.99 -12.93
C GLU A 10 14.74 -9.34 -11.70
N PRO A 11 14.83 -10.08 -10.57
CA PRO A 11 15.60 -9.62 -9.42
C PRO A 11 17.02 -9.26 -9.84
N ARG A 12 17.44 -8.04 -9.51
CA ARG A 12 18.81 -7.60 -9.78
C ARG A 12 19.78 -8.46 -8.96
N GLY A 13 20.99 -8.65 -9.49
CA GLY A 13 22.11 -9.32 -8.83
C GLY A 13 21.84 -10.76 -8.40
N THR A 14 22.82 -11.37 -7.74
CA THR A 14 22.78 -12.79 -7.35
C THR A 14 23.06 -12.96 -5.86
N VAL A 15 22.45 -13.99 -5.26
CA VAL A 15 22.81 -14.47 -3.92
C VAL A 15 23.10 -15.97 -3.98
N ARG A 16 24.24 -16.37 -3.41
CA ARG A 16 24.62 -17.77 -3.23
C ARG A 16 24.49 -18.10 -1.75
N PHE A 17 23.83 -19.21 -1.45
CA PHE A 17 23.59 -19.61 -0.06
C PHE A 17 24.90 -19.82 0.70
N ASP A 18 25.86 -20.53 0.11
CA ASP A 18 27.13 -20.85 0.74
C ASP A 18 27.92 -19.58 1.09
N ASP A 19 27.93 -18.59 0.19
CA ASP A 19 28.60 -17.31 0.43
C ASP A 19 27.88 -16.48 1.50
N ALA A 20 26.55 -16.39 1.43
CA ALA A 20 25.76 -15.57 2.34
C ALA A 20 25.77 -16.11 3.78
N CYS A 21 25.75 -17.43 3.92
CA CYS A 21 25.55 -18.14 5.18
C CYS A 21 26.81 -18.87 5.69
N ALA A 22 27.99 -18.64 5.10
CA ALA A 22 29.25 -19.29 5.46
C ALA A 22 29.51 -19.25 6.99
N ASP A 23 29.32 -18.08 7.59
CA ASP A 23 29.61 -17.84 9.01
C ASP A 23 28.41 -18.12 9.93
N THR A 24 27.27 -18.54 9.38
CA THR A 24 26.07 -18.83 10.17
C THR A 24 25.98 -20.32 10.46
N ALA A 25 26.31 -20.70 11.69
CA ALA A 25 26.21 -22.09 12.13
C ALA A 25 24.76 -22.61 12.13
N GLU A 26 24.61 -23.90 11.82
CA GLU A 26 23.32 -24.58 11.94
C GLU A 26 22.87 -24.69 13.40
N LYS A 27 21.55 -24.72 13.60
CA LYS A 27 20.95 -24.91 14.92
C LYS A 27 19.68 -25.76 14.79
N PRO A 28 19.51 -26.81 15.61
CA PRO A 28 18.28 -27.60 15.64
C PRO A 28 17.04 -26.72 15.83
N GLY A 29 15.97 -27.00 15.09
CA GLY A 29 14.74 -26.21 15.11
C GLY A 29 14.80 -24.90 14.33
N SER A 30 15.90 -24.62 13.62
CA SER A 30 16.03 -23.44 12.77
C SER A 30 16.36 -23.78 11.32
N LYS A 31 16.06 -22.85 10.41
CA LYS A 31 16.54 -22.84 9.04
C LYS A 31 17.42 -21.61 8.80
N ARG A 32 18.34 -21.73 7.85
CA ARG A 32 19.13 -20.62 7.31
C ARG A 32 18.51 -20.17 5.99
N VAL A 33 18.38 -18.88 5.79
CA VAL A 33 17.87 -18.28 4.54
C VAL A 33 18.83 -17.19 4.12
N ALA A 34 19.33 -17.28 2.88
CA ALA A 34 20.14 -16.25 2.27
C ALA A 34 19.23 -15.23 1.58
N LEU A 35 19.34 -13.95 1.95
CA LEU A 35 18.55 -12.86 1.40
C LEU A 35 19.46 -11.85 0.71
N ARG A 36 19.08 -11.43 -0.48
CA ARG A 36 19.58 -10.21 -1.10
C ARG A 36 18.55 -9.12 -0.90
N ILE A 37 18.97 -8.02 -0.27
CA ILE A 37 18.15 -6.84 -0.06
C ILE A 37 18.65 -5.78 -1.04
N ASP A 38 17.82 -5.45 -2.01
CA ASP A 38 18.09 -4.45 -3.03
C ASP A 38 17.08 -3.31 -2.88
N TYR A 39 17.55 -2.14 -2.47
CA TYR A 39 16.70 -1.02 -2.07
C TYR A 39 16.12 -0.22 -3.23
N GLY A 40 16.41 -0.58 -4.48
CA GLY A 40 16.03 0.25 -5.62
C GLY A 40 17.20 0.98 -6.24
N THR A 41 16.89 1.63 -7.34
CA THR A 41 17.68 2.72 -7.91
C THR A 41 16.92 4.02 -7.74
N THR A 42 17.56 5.15 -8.03
CA THR A 42 16.88 6.45 -8.05
C THR A 42 15.72 6.52 -9.06
N ARG A 43 15.66 5.63 -10.06
CA ARG A 43 14.53 5.53 -11.00
C ARG A 43 13.27 4.93 -10.38
N ASP A 44 13.43 4.18 -9.29
CA ASP A 44 12.33 3.52 -8.59
C ASP A 44 11.67 4.47 -7.56
N ALA A 45 12.31 5.60 -7.26
CA ALA A 45 11.83 6.59 -6.29
C ALA A 45 10.90 7.63 -6.94
N PRO A 46 9.85 8.10 -6.25
CA PRO A 46 9.03 9.22 -6.70
C PRO A 46 9.88 10.47 -6.99
N ALA A 47 9.48 11.25 -8.00
CA ALA A 47 10.11 12.52 -8.31
C ALA A 47 10.15 13.43 -7.07
N GLY A 48 11.30 14.03 -6.77
CA GLY A 48 11.49 14.87 -5.57
C GLY A 48 11.87 14.11 -4.30
N THR A 49 12.01 12.77 -4.33
CA THR A 49 12.62 12.02 -3.23
C THR A 49 14.11 12.35 -3.15
N SER A 50 14.56 12.84 -1.99
CA SER A 50 15.96 13.18 -1.73
C SER A 50 16.73 12.00 -1.16
N GLY A 51 17.93 11.78 -1.69
CA GLY A 51 18.88 10.75 -1.24
C GLY A 51 18.97 9.55 -2.18
N ALA A 52 20.15 8.93 -2.22
CA ALA A 52 20.36 7.68 -2.94
C ALA A 52 19.85 6.49 -2.10
N PRO A 53 19.25 5.46 -2.72
CA PRO A 53 19.01 4.20 -2.04
C PRO A 53 20.30 3.63 -1.44
N PRO A 54 20.24 2.95 -0.28
CA PRO A 54 21.38 2.18 0.22
C PRO A 54 21.89 1.18 -0.82
N GLN A 55 23.17 0.83 -0.73
CA GLN A 55 23.73 -0.19 -1.60
C GLN A 55 23.05 -1.55 -1.35
N PRO A 56 22.77 -2.34 -2.41
CA PRO A 56 22.28 -3.69 -2.24
C PRO A 56 23.23 -4.52 -1.38
N ARG A 57 22.68 -5.34 -0.49
CA ARG A 57 23.47 -6.19 0.41
C ARG A 57 22.88 -7.59 0.53
N THR A 58 23.71 -8.51 0.98
CA THR A 58 23.31 -9.88 1.30
C THR A 58 23.36 -10.11 2.80
N ALA A 59 22.43 -10.91 3.32
CA ALA A 59 22.44 -11.33 4.72
C ALA A 59 21.98 -12.80 4.83
N CYS A 60 22.40 -13.47 5.90
CA CYS A 60 21.88 -14.78 6.28
C CYS A 60 21.00 -14.65 7.52
N ALA A 61 19.73 -15.01 7.38
CA ALA A 61 18.81 -15.11 8.50
C ALA A 61 18.80 -16.55 9.03
N ARG A 62 19.03 -16.73 10.33
CA ARG A 62 18.76 -18.00 11.03
C ARG A 62 17.49 -17.86 11.86
N VAL A 63 16.42 -18.47 11.39
CA VAL A 63 15.05 -18.31 11.93
C VAL A 63 14.41 -19.66 12.23
N ASP A 64 13.30 -19.67 12.97
CA ASP A 64 12.53 -20.90 13.19
C ASP A 64 12.17 -21.59 11.86
N THR A 65 12.13 -22.92 11.85
CA THR A 65 11.76 -23.69 10.65
C THR A 65 10.43 -23.26 10.03
N ARG A 66 9.46 -22.80 10.84
CA ARG A 66 8.15 -22.31 10.43
C ARG A 66 8.08 -20.81 10.18
N ALA A 67 9.18 -20.08 10.36
CA ALA A 67 9.21 -18.64 10.13
C ALA A 67 8.84 -18.29 8.68
N SER A 68 8.03 -17.25 8.53
CA SER A 68 7.60 -16.64 7.28
C SER A 68 8.72 -15.83 6.62
N ALA A 69 8.50 -15.43 5.37
CA ALA A 69 9.40 -14.52 4.66
C ALA A 69 9.52 -13.16 5.37
N ALA A 70 8.42 -12.66 5.93
CA ALA A 70 8.41 -11.40 6.68
C ALA A 70 9.26 -11.48 7.95
N GLU A 71 9.14 -12.56 8.73
CA GLU A 71 9.99 -12.79 9.92
C GLU A 71 11.45 -12.98 9.54
N THR A 72 11.71 -13.63 8.41
CA THR A 72 13.07 -13.80 7.87
C THR A 72 13.71 -12.47 7.52
N LEU A 73 12.97 -11.58 6.87
CA LEU A 73 13.44 -10.22 6.54
C LEU A 73 13.65 -9.40 7.81
N ALA A 74 12.71 -9.43 8.75
CA ALA A 74 12.80 -8.71 10.02
C ALA A 74 14.06 -9.10 10.81
N ALA A 75 14.43 -10.38 10.82
CA ALA A 75 15.62 -10.85 11.52
C ALA A 75 16.96 -10.23 11.04
N VAL A 76 17.00 -9.59 9.86
CA VAL A 76 18.24 -9.09 9.24
C VAL A 76 18.16 -7.67 8.67
N ALA A 77 16.99 -7.02 8.76
CA ALA A 77 16.71 -5.77 8.04
C ALA A 77 15.82 -4.78 8.82
N GLU A 78 15.87 -4.83 10.14
CA GLU A 78 15.24 -3.83 10.99
C GLU A 78 15.92 -2.45 10.89
N PRO A 79 15.18 -1.34 11.03
CA PRO A 79 13.75 -1.29 11.34
C PRO A 79 12.86 -1.50 10.11
N LEU A 80 11.76 -2.25 10.31
CA LEU A 80 10.68 -2.35 9.33
C LEU A 80 9.57 -1.33 9.68
N ARG A 81 9.12 -0.56 8.69
CA ARG A 81 7.99 0.38 8.86
C ARG A 81 6.76 -0.16 8.14
N TYR A 82 5.66 -0.32 8.85
CA TYR A 82 4.36 -0.69 8.28
C TYR A 82 3.37 0.48 8.38
N ASN A 83 2.44 0.57 7.43
CA ASN A 83 1.30 1.50 7.54
C ASN A 83 0.09 0.81 8.21
N THR A 84 -1.02 1.54 8.34
CA THR A 84 -2.28 1.05 8.92
C THR A 84 -2.92 -0.10 8.14
N ASP A 85 -2.59 -0.23 6.86
CA ASP A 85 -3.09 -1.30 5.98
C ASP A 85 -2.16 -2.54 5.99
N SER A 86 -1.18 -2.57 6.90
CA SER A 86 -0.18 -3.64 7.02
C SER A 86 0.75 -3.80 5.79
N LEU A 87 0.87 -2.76 4.97
CA LEU A 87 1.87 -2.72 3.90
C LEU A 87 3.25 -2.41 4.50
N LEU A 88 4.27 -3.15 4.06
CA LEU A 88 5.66 -2.87 4.39
C LEU A 88 6.15 -1.67 3.57
N CYS A 89 6.37 -0.55 4.24
CA CYS A 89 6.72 0.73 3.63
C CYS A 89 8.21 1.05 3.66
N ALA A 90 8.97 0.46 4.58
CA ALA A 90 10.42 0.66 4.67
C ALA A 90 11.11 -0.57 5.23
N ILE A 91 12.31 -0.84 4.72
CA ILE A 91 13.24 -1.86 5.18
C ILE A 91 14.52 -1.12 5.56
N ASP A 92 15.09 -1.39 6.73
CA ASP A 92 16.32 -0.72 7.18
C ASP A 92 16.21 0.82 7.13
N GLY A 93 15.02 1.33 7.45
CA GLY A 93 14.71 2.77 7.39
C GLY A 93 14.54 3.38 5.98
N TYR A 94 14.65 2.59 4.90
CA TYR A 94 14.49 3.07 3.52
C TYR A 94 13.26 2.46 2.81
N PRO A 95 12.47 3.26 2.07
CA PRO A 95 12.49 4.72 2.02
C PRO A 95 12.03 5.35 3.35
N ALA A 96 12.59 6.51 3.68
CA ALA A 96 12.26 7.22 4.92
C ALA A 96 10.81 7.72 4.98
N LYS A 97 10.17 7.91 3.81
CA LYS A 97 8.80 8.39 3.64
C LYS A 97 8.11 7.66 2.48
N GLY A 98 6.80 7.78 2.42
CA GLY A 98 5.96 7.11 1.42
C GLY A 98 5.57 5.68 1.80
N CYS A 99 4.63 5.09 1.07
CA CYS A 99 4.23 3.69 1.21
C CYS A 99 3.43 3.18 0.00
N GLY A 100 4.06 3.10 -1.17
CA GLY A 100 3.48 2.48 -2.37
C GLY A 100 2.77 3.46 -3.32
N GLU A 101 3.11 4.74 -3.26
CA GLU A 101 2.71 5.71 -4.28
C GLU A 101 3.22 5.27 -5.67
N ARG A 102 2.42 5.49 -6.72
CA ARG A 102 2.84 5.16 -8.09
C ARG A 102 4.08 5.99 -8.45
N SER A 103 5.14 5.32 -8.92
CA SER A 103 6.24 6.01 -9.57
C SER A 103 5.71 6.68 -10.84
N SER A 104 6.29 7.83 -11.20
CA SER A 104 5.96 8.50 -12.46
C SER A 104 6.54 7.70 -13.62
N GLY A 105 5.89 6.60 -13.98
CA GLY A 105 6.12 5.94 -15.25
C GLY A 105 5.82 6.94 -16.34
N LYS A 106 6.78 7.17 -17.25
CA LYS A 106 6.40 7.69 -18.57
C LYS A 106 5.53 6.60 -19.18
N SER A 107 4.23 6.84 -19.23
CA SER A 107 3.37 6.17 -20.20
C SER A 107 3.86 6.62 -21.57
N ASP A 108 4.73 5.83 -22.19
CA ASP A 108 4.95 5.95 -23.62
C ASP A 108 3.69 5.38 -24.29
N GLY A 109 2.70 6.26 -24.43
CA GLY A 109 1.37 5.95 -24.97
C GLY A 109 0.63 7.27 -25.19
N ASP A 110 0.75 7.76 -26.41
CA ASP A 110 -0.03 8.82 -27.05
C ASP A 110 -1.49 8.85 -26.53
N ASP A 111 -1.90 10.00 -25.98
CA ASP A 111 -3.17 10.59 -26.36
C ASP A 111 -3.05 12.11 -26.17
N THR A 112 -2.69 12.73 -27.28
CA THR A 112 -2.95 14.13 -27.56
C THR A 112 -4.43 14.42 -27.33
N SER A 113 -4.73 15.05 -26.21
CA SER A 113 -5.93 15.87 -26.06
C SER A 113 -5.58 17.07 -25.21
N SER A 114 -5.06 18.09 -25.91
CA SER A 114 -5.17 19.48 -25.52
C SER A 114 -6.61 19.76 -25.09
N GLY A 115 -6.75 20.21 -23.85
CA GLY A 115 -8.00 20.73 -23.30
C GLY A 115 -7.67 21.71 -22.18
N GLY A 116 -6.81 22.68 -22.48
CA GLY A 116 -6.71 23.87 -21.65
C GLY A 116 -8.05 24.59 -21.69
N HIS A 117 -8.63 24.87 -20.54
CA HIS A 117 -9.60 25.93 -20.39
C HIS A 117 -9.21 26.71 -19.14
N ASP A 118 -8.50 27.79 -19.43
CA ASP A 118 -8.19 28.89 -18.56
C ASP A 118 -9.48 29.53 -18.02
N ASP A 119 -9.39 30.02 -16.80
CA ASP A 119 -10.35 30.91 -16.17
C ASP A 119 -10.65 32.14 -17.05
N ALA A 120 -11.94 32.38 -17.35
CA ALA A 120 -12.40 33.70 -17.78
C ALA A 120 -13.89 33.93 -17.42
N ALA A 121 -14.11 34.89 -16.54
CA ALA A 121 -15.41 35.47 -16.23
C ALA A 121 -15.88 36.44 -17.33
N ALA A 122 -17.18 36.44 -17.66
CA ALA A 122 -17.93 37.63 -18.10
C ALA A 122 -19.45 37.39 -18.15
N ASP A 123 -20.18 38.39 -17.65
CA ASP A 123 -21.63 38.62 -17.63
C ASP A 123 -22.40 38.45 -18.96
N GLY A 124 -23.70 38.16 -18.87
CA GLY A 124 -24.66 38.64 -19.88
C GLY A 124 -25.96 37.85 -20.15
N ASN A 125 -26.98 38.08 -19.32
CA ASN A 125 -28.39 38.35 -19.68
C ASN A 125 -29.28 37.34 -20.49
N SER A 126 -30.27 36.80 -19.76
CA SER A 126 -31.71 36.62 -20.08
C SER A 126 -32.21 35.75 -21.26
N GLY A 127 -32.92 34.67 -20.89
CA GLY A 127 -33.89 33.95 -21.73
C GLY A 127 -34.69 32.95 -20.87
N LYS A 128 -35.99 32.84 -21.10
CA LYS A 128 -37.04 32.45 -20.14
C LYS A 128 -37.80 31.18 -20.58
N ASP A 129 -38.32 30.42 -19.59
CA ASP A 129 -39.33 29.33 -19.65
C ASP A 129 -38.89 28.03 -20.38
N THR A 130 -39.15 26.80 -19.95
CA THR A 130 -40.17 26.14 -19.11
C THR A 130 -39.56 24.89 -18.44
N GLY A 131 -40.03 24.52 -17.24
CA GLY A 131 -39.42 23.46 -16.43
C GLY A 131 -39.62 22.01 -16.86
N ASP A 132 -38.90 21.12 -16.19
CA ASP A 132 -39.53 20.05 -15.41
C ASP A 132 -38.59 19.63 -14.28
N LYS A 133 -39.19 19.19 -13.17
CA LYS A 133 -38.49 18.83 -11.93
C LYS A 133 -38.01 17.39 -12.05
N ASP A 134 -36.71 17.16 -11.84
CA ASP A 134 -36.27 15.89 -11.26
C ASP A 134 -35.26 16.15 -10.15
N THR A 135 -35.59 15.51 -9.04
CA THR A 135 -35.14 15.80 -7.69
C THR A 135 -33.80 15.15 -7.38
N GLY A 136 -32.93 15.91 -6.71
CA GLY A 136 -32.10 15.34 -5.64
C GLY A 136 -30.62 15.19 -5.94
N GLY A 137 -29.92 16.32 -6.11
CA GLY A 137 -28.55 16.42 -5.63
C GLY A 137 -28.56 16.60 -4.10
N MET A 138 -27.75 15.82 -3.38
CA MET A 138 -27.45 16.07 -1.97
C MET A 138 -25.93 16.01 -1.75
N SER A 139 -25.25 17.05 -2.22
CA SER A 139 -23.97 17.48 -1.66
C SER A 139 -24.29 18.39 -0.47
N GLY A 140 -24.11 17.91 0.76
CA GLY A 140 -24.30 18.75 1.94
C GLY A 140 -24.40 17.96 3.24
N GLY A 141 -23.43 18.14 4.13
CA GLY A 141 -23.19 17.32 5.33
C GLY A 141 -24.39 17.11 6.25
N LEU A 142 -24.79 15.86 6.42
CA LEU A 142 -25.60 15.32 7.54
C LEU A 142 -25.26 13.83 7.81
N GLY A 143 -23.98 13.45 7.73
CA GLY A 143 -23.53 12.06 7.81
C GLY A 143 -23.40 11.46 9.23
N LEU A 144 -23.85 12.15 10.29
CA LEU A 144 -23.64 11.71 11.69
C LEU A 144 -24.88 11.13 12.38
N THR A 145 -26.07 11.26 11.82
CA THR A 145 -27.31 10.77 12.47
C THR A 145 -27.74 9.37 12.04
N ALA A 146 -27.32 8.90 10.85
CA ALA A 146 -27.65 7.55 10.38
C ALA A 146 -26.89 6.43 11.13
N GLY A 147 -25.71 6.72 11.68
CA GLY A 147 -24.88 5.72 12.39
C GLY A 147 -25.44 5.32 13.76
N ILE A 148 -26.07 6.24 14.49
CA ILE A 148 -26.54 6.02 15.87
C ILE A 148 -27.78 5.10 15.89
N ALA A 149 -28.67 5.22 14.89
CA ALA A 149 -29.86 4.39 14.79
C ALA A 149 -29.53 2.90 14.58
N GLY A 150 -28.48 2.61 13.81
CA GLY A 150 -28.04 1.23 13.55
C GLY A 150 -27.54 0.50 14.80
N VAL A 151 -26.74 1.18 15.64
CA VAL A 151 -26.15 0.58 16.86
C VAL A 151 -27.21 0.29 17.92
N ALA A 152 -28.23 1.16 18.06
CA ALA A 152 -29.31 0.95 19.02
C ALA A 152 -30.16 -0.28 18.70
N VAL A 153 -30.46 -0.52 17.41
CA VAL A 153 -31.22 -1.70 16.96
C VAL A 153 -30.46 -2.99 17.26
N LEU A 154 -29.15 -3.03 16.99
CA LEU A 154 -28.32 -4.20 17.27
C LEU A 154 -28.19 -4.48 18.78
N GLY A 155 -28.05 -3.44 19.61
CA GLY A 155 -28.05 -3.58 21.07
C GLY A 155 -29.36 -4.12 21.63
N ALA A 156 -30.51 -3.65 21.11
CA ALA A 156 -31.83 -4.12 21.53
C ALA A 156 -32.06 -5.60 21.14
N ALA A 157 -31.63 -6.01 19.94
CA ALA A 157 -31.74 -7.39 19.48
C ALA A 157 -30.91 -8.36 20.37
N ALA A 158 -29.69 -7.97 20.73
CA ALA A 158 -28.83 -8.77 21.61
C ALA A 158 -29.43 -8.96 23.01
N LEU A 159 -30.00 -7.91 23.60
CA LEU A 159 -30.64 -7.97 24.91
C LEU A 159 -31.90 -8.85 24.91
N TRP A 160 -32.69 -8.80 23.84
CA TRP A 160 -33.89 -9.62 23.70
C TRP A 160 -33.56 -11.11 23.51
N GLN A 161 -32.52 -11.40 22.72
CA GLN A 161 -32.05 -12.76 22.49
C GLN A 161 -31.41 -13.38 23.75
N ALA A 162 -30.74 -12.58 24.57
CA ALA A 162 -30.23 -13.01 25.89
C ALA A 162 -31.35 -13.31 26.89
N ARG A 163 -32.46 -12.54 26.87
CA ARG A 163 -33.63 -12.78 27.73
C ARG A 163 -34.41 -14.02 27.33
N ARG A 164 -34.49 -14.35 26.03
CA ARG A 164 -35.13 -15.59 25.55
C ARG A 164 -34.37 -16.87 25.92
N ARG A 165 -33.04 -16.81 26.13
CA ARG A 165 -32.24 -17.97 26.55
C ARG A 165 -32.25 -18.25 28.05
N LYS A 166 -32.77 -17.31 28.86
CA LYS A 166 -32.85 -17.42 30.33
C LYS A 166 -34.27 -17.71 30.85
N ARG A 167 -35.25 -17.87 29.96
CA ARG A 167 -36.56 -18.48 30.26
C ARG A 167 -36.58 -19.86 29.67
#